data_AF-A0A3S9TQG7-F1
#
_entry.id   AF-A0A3S9TQG7-F1
#
_cell.length_a   1.000
_cell.length_b   1.000
_cell.length_c   1.000
_cell.angle_alpha   90.00
_cell.angle_beta   90.00
_cell.angle_gamma   90.00
#
_symmetry.space_group_name_H-M   'P 1'
#
loop_
_entity.id
_entity.type
_entity.pdbx_description
1 polymer ?
#
loop_
_entity_poly.entity_id
_entity_poly.type
_entity_poly.pdbx_seq_one_letter_code
_entity_poly.pdbx_strand_id
1 'polypeptide(L)' 'MGIFSGAYPVGKVKWERVEGLGAIKMDLYRTKIVGGWLVTFSAGNAATGSGSGGLTFISDPEHSWDGSSLNLEEVK' A
#
# COMPACT_ATOMS: atom_id res chain seq x y z
N MET A 1 -8.04 31.80 -15.05
CA MET A 1 -7.10 30.70 -15.35
C MET A 1 -6.05 30.72 -14.23
N GLY A 2 -5.88 29.76 -13.32
CA GLY A 2 -6.40 28.40 -13.23
C GLY A 2 -7.12 28.12 -11.91
N ILE A 3 -8.25 27.47 -12.10
CA ILE A 3 -9.09 26.72 -11.18
C ILE A 3 -8.30 25.50 -10.72
N PHE A 4 -7.80 25.47 -9.47
CA PHE A 4 -7.70 24.30 -8.57
C PHE A 4 -7.21 24.78 -7.18
N SER A 5 -7.95 25.67 -6.52
CA SER A 5 -7.88 25.82 -5.06
C SER A 5 -9.16 25.21 -4.47
N GLY A 6 -9.37 23.92 -4.72
CA GLY A 6 -10.46 23.16 -4.12
C GLY A 6 -9.87 22.22 -3.10
N ALA A 7 -10.20 22.38 -1.83
CA ALA A 7 -10.06 21.30 -0.86
C ALA A 7 -10.78 20.08 -1.41
N TYR A 8 -10.04 19.08 -1.88
CA TYR A 8 -10.62 17.88 -2.45
C TYR A 8 -11.30 17.12 -1.30
N PRO A 9 -12.62 16.84 -1.34
CA PRO A 9 -13.22 15.87 -0.44
C PRO A 9 -12.86 14.49 -1.00
N VAL A 10 -11.63 14.03 -0.78
CA VAL A 10 -11.24 12.65 -1.11
C VAL A 10 -11.48 11.84 0.15
N GLY A 11 -12.23 10.73 0.04
CA GLY A 11 -12.66 9.93 1.19
C GLY A 11 -11.56 9.69 2.23
N LYS A 12 -11.93 9.60 3.51
CA LYS A 12 -11.03 9.40 4.66
C LYS A 12 -10.38 8.00 4.64
N VAL A 13 -9.69 7.63 3.57
CA VAL A 13 -8.88 6.41 3.53
C VAL A 13 -7.67 6.63 4.42
N LYS A 14 -7.59 5.84 5.49
CA LYS A 14 -6.44 5.84 6.40
C LYS A 14 -5.45 4.81 5.86
N TRP A 15 -4.32 5.29 5.37
CA TRP A 15 -3.24 4.43 4.93
C TRP A 15 -2.43 3.95 6.12
N GLU A 16 -2.12 2.66 6.15
CA GLU A 16 -1.26 2.04 7.14
C GLU A 16 -0.08 1.36 6.45
N ARG A 17 1.09 1.45 7.08
CA ARG A 17 2.31 0.84 6.56
C ARG A 17 2.24 -0.66 6.79
N VAL A 18 2.65 -1.43 5.79
CA VAL A 18 2.82 -2.88 5.90
C VAL A 18 4.31 -3.17 5.93
N GLU A 19 4.74 -3.98 6.88
CA GLU A 19 6.14 -4.39 6.97
C GLU A 19 6.39 -5.54 5.99
N GLY A 20 7.32 -5.33 5.05
CA GLY A 20 7.79 -6.38 4.15
C GLY A 20 9.04 -7.06 4.71
N LEU A 21 9.06 -8.39 4.74
CA LEU A 21 10.19 -9.20 5.20
C LEU A 21 11.31 -9.37 4.14
N GLY A 22 11.56 -8.36 3.30
CA GLY A 22 12.45 -8.44 2.15
C GLY A 22 13.72 -7.59 2.27
N ALA A 23 14.79 -8.02 1.57
CA ALA A 23 16.06 -7.27 1.49
C ALA A 23 15.94 -5.93 0.73
N ILE A 24 14.89 -5.77 -0.09
CA ILE A 24 14.61 -4.53 -0.80
C ILE A 24 13.72 -3.66 0.09
N LYS A 25 14.22 -2.49 0.51
CA LYS A 25 13.39 -1.47 1.16
C LYS A 25 12.38 -0.95 0.14
N MET A 26 11.16 -1.45 0.22
CA MET A 26 10.00 -0.94 -0.52
C MET A 26 9.06 -0.26 0.47
N ASP A 27 8.50 0.87 0.07
CA ASP A 27 7.47 1.53 0.83
C ASP A 27 6.13 0.90 0.47
N LEU A 28 5.63 0.03 1.35
CA LEU A 28 4.38 -0.70 1.20
C LEU A 28 3.31 -0.14 2.14
N TYR A 29 2.16 0.21 1.59
CA TYR A 29 1.02 0.72 2.35
C TYR A 29 -0.26 0.04 1.92
N ARG A 30 -1.24 -0.02 2.82
CA ARG A 30 -2.59 -0.44 2.50
C ARG A 30 -3.64 0.48 3.13
N THR A 31 -4.85 0.44 2.63
CA THR A 31 -6.00 1.09 3.26
C THR A 31 -7.27 0.26 3.09
N LYS A 32 -8.13 0.27 4.10
CA LYS A 32 -9.44 -0.39 4.06
C LYS A 32 -10.37 0.36 3.11
N ILE A 33 -11.04 -0.37 2.24
CA ILE A 33 -12.10 0.12 1.36
C ILE A 33 -13.29 -0.84 1.39
N VAL A 34 -14.40 -0.47 0.75
CA VAL A 34 -15.54 -1.39 0.65
C VAL A 34 -15.13 -2.65 -0.10
N GLY A 35 -15.33 -3.81 0.53
CA GLY A 35 -15.02 -5.11 -0.06
C GLY A 35 -13.57 -5.58 0.07
N GLY A 36 -12.68 -4.80 0.68
CA GLY A 36 -11.31 -5.25 0.94
C GLY A 36 -10.28 -4.13 1.03
N TRP A 37 -9.09 -4.40 0.52
CA TRP A 37 -7.93 -3.53 0.69
C TRP A 37 -7.47 -2.96 -0.63
N LEU A 38 -7.04 -1.70 -0.58
CA LEU A 38 -6.19 -1.13 -1.61
C LEU A 38 -4.75 -1.16 -1.10
N VAL A 39 -3.86 -1.84 -1.82
CA VAL A 39 -2.45 -1.99 -1.47
C VAL A 39 -1.60 -1.28 -2.51
N THR A 40 -0.64 -0.48 -2.05
CA THR A 40 0.28 0.27 -2.90
C THR A 40 1.72 0.02 -2.49
N PHE A 41 2.61 -0.05 -3.46
CA PHE A 41 4.04 -0.07 -3.21
C PHE A 41 4.74 1.01 -4.03
N SER A 42 5.82 1.53 -3.48
CA SER A 42 6.80 2.34 -4.18
C SER A 42 8.18 1.75 -3.95
N ALA A 43 8.93 1.61 -5.04
CA ALA A 43 10.33 1.24 -5.02
C ALA A 43 11.10 2.23 -5.88
N GLY A 44 12.03 2.94 -5.26
CA GLY A 44 12.86 3.92 -5.94
C GLY A 44 14.32 3.68 -5.62
N ASN A 45 15.18 3.99 -6.59
CA ASN A 45 16.60 4.15 -6.37
C ASN A 45 16.94 5.64 -6.38
N ALA A 46 17.22 6.19 -5.19
CA ALA A 46 17.57 7.59 -5.03
C ALA A 46 18.85 7.97 -5.81
N ALA A 47 19.78 7.04 -6.02
CA ALA A 47 21.01 7.29 -6.76
C ALA A 47 20.80 7.41 -8.27
N THR A 48 19.78 6.75 -8.82
CA THR A 48 19.48 6.79 -10.27
C THR A 48 18.27 7.65 -10.62
N GLY A 49 17.57 8.20 -9.61
CA GLY A 49 16.32 8.94 -9.79
C GLY A 49 15.18 8.11 -10.39
N SER A 50 15.34 6.79 -10.46
CA SER A 50 14.37 5.89 -11.08
C SER A 50 13.41 5.35 -10.03
N GLY A 51 12.11 5.38 -10.33
CA GLY A 51 11.05 4.90 -9.46
C GLY A 51 10.11 3.97 -10.21
N SER A 52 9.58 3.00 -9.48
CA SER A 52 8.50 2.13 -9.90
C SER A 52 7.48 2.05 -8.76
N GLY A 53 6.22 1.85 -9.11
CA GLY A 53 5.18 1.68 -8.13
C GLY A 53 4.02 0.91 -8.72
N GLY A 54 3.12 0.48 -7.84
CA GLY A 54 1.94 -0.26 -8.24
C GLY A 54 0.83 -0.12 -7.23
N LEU A 55 -0.39 -0.34 -7.69
CA LEU A 55 -1.61 -0.28 -6.91
C LEU A 55 -2.46 -1.51 -7.24
N THR A 56 -2.84 -2.25 -6.21
CA THR A 56 -3.59 -3.51 -6.35
C THR A 56 -4.77 -3.51 -5.39
N PHE A 57 -5.94 -3.92 -5.88
CA PHE A 57 -7.08 -4.25 -5.03
C PHE A 57 -7.00 -5.72 -4.57
N ILE A 58 -7.18 -5.94 -3.28
CA ILE A 58 -7.26 -7.26 -2.68
C ILE A 58 -8.66 -7.42 -2.08
N SER A 59 -9.43 -8.39 -2.57
CA SER A 59 -10.75 -8.71 -2.03
C SER A 59 -10.62 -9.32 -0.63
N ASP A 60 -11.23 -8.68 0.37
CA ASP A 60 -11.28 -9.13 1.76
C ASP A 60 -12.47 -8.46 2.46
N PRO A 61 -13.72 -8.86 2.17
CA PRO A 61 -14.92 -8.17 2.67
C PRO A 61 -14.93 -8.01 4.19
N GLU A 62 -14.44 -9.02 4.91
CA GLU A 62 -14.37 -9.06 6.37
C GLU A 62 -13.13 -8.36 6.94
N HIS A 63 -12.21 -7.90 6.09
CA HIS A 63 -10.95 -7.26 6.48
C HIS A 63 -10.13 -8.09 7.48
N SER A 64 -10.13 -9.41 7.28
CA SER A 64 -9.46 -10.39 8.14
C SER A 64 -7.94 -10.42 7.96
N TRP A 65 -7.42 -9.92 6.85
CA TRP A 65 -5.99 -9.87 6.59
C TRP A 65 -5.29 -8.86 7.49
N ASP A 66 -4.46 -9.36 8.40
CA ASP A 66 -3.71 -8.58 9.38
C ASP A 66 -2.38 -8.02 8.85
N GLY A 67 -1.87 -8.55 7.74
CA GLY A 67 -0.58 -8.16 7.16
C GLY A 67 0.58 -9.06 7.58
N SER A 68 0.35 -10.02 8.49
CA SER A 68 1.36 -10.95 9.03
C SER A 68 1.18 -12.40 8.60
N SER A 69 0.27 -12.66 7.66
CA SER A 69 -0.19 -14.03 7.34
C SER A 69 0.87 -14.93 6.68
N LEU A 70 2.02 -14.39 6.27
CA LEU A 70 3.17 -15.17 5.79
C LEU A 70 4.19 -15.32 6.93
N ASN A 71 4.01 -16.34 7.76
CA ASN A 71 5.04 -16.78 8.68
C ASN A 71 6.02 -17.70 7.92
N LEU A 72 7.18 -17.16 7.54
CA LEU A 72 8.20 -17.92 6.80
C LEU A 72 8.89 -18.99 7.65
N GLU A 73 8.63 -19.06 8.95
CA GLU A 73 9.12 -20.16 9.81
C GLU A 73 8.35 -21.46 9.60
N GLU A 74 7.13 -21.44 9.04
CA GLU A 74 6.36 -22.66 8.70
C GLU A 74 6.78 -23.31 7.37
N VAL A 75 7.69 -22.69 6.61
CA VAL A 75 8.15 -23.21 5.30
C VAL A 75 9.53 -23.87 5.40
N LYS A 76 9.96 -24.27 6.60
CA LYS A 76 11.21 -25.02 6.84
C LYS A 76 10.99 -26.48 7.16
#